data_AF-A0A7W0SKU1-F1
#
_entry.id   AF-A0A7W0SKU1-F1
#
_cell.length_a   1.000
_cell.length_b   1.000
_cell.length_c   1.000
_cell.angle_alpha   90.00
_cell.angle_beta   90.00
_cell.angle_gamma   90.00
#
_symmetry.space_group_name_H-M   'P 1'
#
loop_
_entity.id
_entity.type
_entity.pdbx_description
1 polymer ?
#
loop_
_entity_poly.entity_id
_entity_poly.type
_entity_poly.pdbx_seq_one_letter_code
_entity_poly.pdbx_strand_id
1 'polypeptide(L)'
;MRLLLVHHTASSNRYAREDVPGLIRGSYATHIGPDRSWPDVAYNFFVDRYGVVWEGRSGSLAGPVKPDATGGSQGFAQLCGFIGDHQTEAPSDAARLSMITLLTAIADTYGIDTTPGATTTFVSRGSNRWPLDSSVTATTIAGHRDMSQSICPGDAAYELVLYVFPAEVSAIRASRTVRRLLVRSRRARLRRDLQRRVPHRRGINAQLAAEYGTNFFHVQAYLVNLRRGGQWLPLDSRPPRPTGNAWPRSASLYRCVPRRPMCT
;
A
#
# COMPACT_ATOMS: atom_id res chain seq x y z
N MET A 1 -5.81 1.60 -10.19
CA MET A 1 -5.00 0.41 -9.89
C MET A 1 -5.89 -0.81 -9.93
N ARG A 2 -5.34 -1.98 -10.22
CA ARG A 2 -6.08 -3.23 -10.44
C ARG A 2 -5.62 -4.38 -9.55
N LEU A 3 -4.32 -4.43 -9.23
CA LEU A 3 -3.73 -5.49 -8.43
C LEU A 3 -2.67 -4.95 -7.45
N LEU A 4 -2.35 -5.77 -6.45
CA LEU A 4 -1.34 -5.54 -5.44
C LEU A 4 -0.25 -6.59 -5.61
N LEU A 5 1.00 -6.16 -5.72
CA LEU A 5 2.13 -7.07 -5.91
C LEU A 5 3.04 -7.07 -4.69
N VAL A 6 3.26 -8.27 -4.17
CA VAL A 6 4.16 -8.50 -3.04
C VAL A 6 5.54 -8.89 -3.56
N HIS A 7 6.53 -8.21 -3.01
CA HIS A 7 7.95 -8.41 -3.31
C HIS A 7 8.75 -8.70 -2.04
N HIS A 8 10.00 -9.13 -2.22
CA HIS A 8 11.05 -8.99 -1.23
C HIS A 8 12.23 -8.21 -1.83
N THR A 9 13.15 -7.74 -0.99
CA THR A 9 14.40 -7.11 -1.45
C THR A 9 15.51 -8.11 -1.78
N ALA A 10 15.38 -9.36 -1.34
CA ALA A 10 16.46 -10.37 -1.35
C ALA A 10 17.74 -9.91 -0.63
N SER A 11 17.58 -9.08 0.41
CA SER A 11 18.68 -8.64 1.27
C SER A 11 18.73 -9.49 2.55
N SER A 12 19.81 -9.39 3.33
CA SER A 12 19.92 -10.12 4.61
C SER A 12 18.74 -9.83 5.54
N ASN A 13 18.24 -10.84 6.25
CA ASN A 13 17.27 -10.66 7.35
C ASN A 13 17.91 -10.21 8.67
N ARG A 14 19.25 -10.24 8.74
CA ARG A 14 20.03 -9.89 9.94
C ARG A 14 20.41 -8.41 9.92
N TYR A 15 19.43 -7.55 10.15
CA TYR A 15 19.62 -6.12 10.33
C TYR A 15 18.98 -5.63 11.62
N ALA A 16 19.52 -4.54 12.17
CA ALA A 16 18.96 -3.78 13.27
C ALA A 16 17.93 -2.75 12.77
N ARG A 17 17.11 -2.20 13.66
CA ARG A 17 16.05 -1.24 13.28
C ARG A 17 16.64 0.04 12.67
N GLU A 18 17.81 0.42 13.16
CA GLU A 18 18.55 1.61 12.78
C GLU A 18 19.16 1.49 11.38
N ASP A 19 19.35 0.26 10.88
CA ASP A 19 19.91 0.00 9.55
C ASP A 19 18.91 0.22 8.41
N VAL A 20 17.60 0.20 8.73
CA VAL A 20 16.52 0.19 7.72
C VAL A 20 16.60 1.36 6.72
N PRO A 21 16.81 2.62 7.15
CA PRO A 21 17.02 3.72 6.21
C PRO A 21 18.22 3.51 5.28
N GLY A 22 19.29 2.89 5.78
CA GLY A 22 20.46 2.51 4.99
C GLY A 22 20.13 1.45 3.93
N LEU A 23 19.38 0.41 4.30
CA LEU A 23 18.94 -0.65 3.38
C LEU A 23 18.04 -0.11 2.25
N ILE A 24 17.14 0.83 2.56
CA ILE A 24 16.29 1.47 1.56
C ILE A 24 17.12 2.35 0.62
N ARG A 25 18.11 3.10 1.13
CA ARG A 25 19.04 3.87 0.30
C ARG A 25 19.93 2.97 -0.56
N GLY A 26 20.37 1.82 -0.05
CA GLY A 26 21.09 0.82 -0.82
C GLY A 26 20.24 0.28 -1.98
N SER A 27 18.97 -0.06 -1.70
CA SER A 27 18.02 -0.46 -2.74
C SER A 27 17.82 0.65 -3.79
N TYR A 28 17.78 1.91 -3.38
CA TYR A 28 17.73 3.05 -4.30
C TYR A 28 18.98 3.12 -5.19
N ALA A 29 20.17 3.09 -4.60
CA ALA A 29 21.44 3.14 -5.33
C ALA A 29 21.52 2.04 -6.39
N THR A 30 21.14 0.81 -6.05
CA THR A 30 21.08 -0.31 -7.00
C THR A 30 20.06 -0.09 -8.12
N HIS A 31 18.88 0.48 -7.80
CA HIS A 31 17.82 0.69 -8.79
C HIS A 31 18.09 1.86 -9.75
N ILE A 32 18.77 2.92 -9.30
CA ILE A 32 19.17 4.03 -10.18
C ILE A 32 20.49 3.77 -10.90
N GLY A 33 21.24 2.75 -10.45
CA GLY A 33 22.51 2.34 -11.04
C GLY A 33 22.36 1.87 -12.49
N PRO A 34 23.49 1.71 -13.20
CA PRO A 34 23.51 1.50 -14.65
C PRO A 34 22.73 0.27 -15.11
N ASP A 35 22.75 -0.82 -14.34
CA ASP A 35 22.10 -2.09 -14.69
C ASP A 35 20.57 -2.01 -14.78
N ARG A 36 19.96 -1.09 -14.03
CA ARG A 36 18.50 -0.92 -13.93
C ARG A 36 18.05 0.38 -14.59
N SER A 37 18.79 1.46 -14.37
CA SER A 37 18.52 2.80 -14.88
C SER A 37 17.09 3.30 -14.61
N TRP A 38 16.52 2.90 -13.46
CA TRP A 38 15.19 3.34 -13.05
C TRP A 38 15.28 4.74 -12.42
N PRO A 39 14.24 5.57 -12.51
CA PRO A 39 14.28 6.92 -11.95
C PRO A 39 14.20 6.93 -10.42
N ASP A 40 13.84 5.80 -9.80
CA ASP A 40 13.69 5.66 -8.35
C ASP A 40 13.71 4.17 -7.96
N VAL A 41 13.57 3.88 -6.66
CA VAL A 41 13.29 2.53 -6.16
C VAL A 41 12.07 1.92 -6.88
N ALA A 42 12.14 0.61 -7.11
CA ALA A 42 11.08 -0.09 -7.82
C ALA A 42 9.73 -0.08 -7.09
N TYR A 43 9.75 -0.24 -5.77
CA TYR A 43 8.56 -0.51 -4.96
C TYR A 43 7.88 0.78 -4.49
N ASN A 44 6.54 0.78 -4.43
CA ASN A 44 5.78 1.89 -3.83
C ASN A 44 6.01 1.95 -2.32
N PHE A 45 6.08 0.79 -1.67
CA PHE A 45 6.25 0.67 -0.23
C PHE A 45 7.24 -0.41 0.15
N PHE A 46 7.93 -0.20 1.26
CA PHE A 46 8.69 -1.24 1.95
C PHE A 46 8.03 -1.56 3.30
N VAL A 47 8.13 -2.82 3.73
CA VAL A 47 7.75 -3.27 5.07
C VAL A 47 8.97 -3.94 5.69
N ASP A 48 9.46 -3.40 6.80
CA ASP A 48 10.60 -4.01 7.50
C ASP A 48 10.16 -5.09 8.51
N ARG A 49 11.13 -5.88 8.99
CA ARG A 49 10.91 -6.97 9.96
C ARG A 49 10.37 -6.50 11.31
N TYR A 50 10.37 -5.20 11.56
CA TYR A 50 9.83 -4.61 12.79
C TYR A 50 8.42 -4.06 12.60
N GLY A 51 7.83 -4.21 11.41
CA GLY A 51 6.48 -3.75 11.08
C GLY A 51 6.39 -2.27 10.70
N VAL A 52 7.51 -1.59 10.41
CA VAL A 52 7.42 -0.22 9.89
C VAL A 52 7.18 -0.26 8.38
N VAL A 53 6.22 0.54 7.93
CA VAL A 53 5.89 0.74 6.52
C VAL A 53 6.57 2.02 6.03
N TRP A 54 7.45 1.90 5.05
CA TRP A 54 8.20 3.01 4.51
C TRP A 54 7.66 3.37 3.13
N GLU A 55 7.52 4.68 2.86
CA GLU A 55 7.38 5.12 1.48
C GLU A 55 8.66 4.75 0.72
N GLY A 56 8.51 3.98 -0.34
CA GLY A 56 9.59 3.68 -1.27
C GLY A 56 9.64 4.75 -2.35
N ARG A 57 8.97 4.48 -3.45
CA ARG A 57 8.94 5.39 -4.60
C ARG A 57 8.26 6.70 -4.24
N SER A 58 8.93 7.81 -4.51
CA SER A 58 8.47 9.13 -4.08
C SER A 58 7.07 9.45 -4.62
N GLY A 59 6.15 9.86 -3.74
CA GLY A 59 4.78 10.22 -4.08
C GLY A 59 3.77 9.07 -3.97
N SER A 60 4.21 7.86 -3.60
CA SER A 60 3.33 6.71 -3.41
C SER A 60 2.29 6.94 -2.31
N LEU A 61 2.58 7.81 -1.33
CA LEU A 61 1.60 8.22 -0.32
C LEU A 61 0.51 9.15 -0.85
N ALA A 62 0.84 9.95 -1.87
CA ALA A 62 -0.07 10.94 -2.43
C ALA A 62 -0.98 10.34 -3.52
N GLY A 63 -0.56 9.26 -4.18
CA GLY A 63 -1.35 8.65 -5.23
C GLY A 63 -0.65 7.47 -5.93
N PRO A 64 -1.26 6.94 -7.01
CA PRO A 64 -0.77 5.75 -7.68
C PRO A 64 0.41 6.07 -8.58
N VAL A 65 1.62 6.07 -8.01
CA VAL A 65 2.86 6.22 -8.78
C VAL A 65 3.17 4.91 -9.49
N LYS A 66 3.50 4.98 -10.79
CA LYS A 66 3.92 3.83 -11.59
C LYS A 66 5.24 3.25 -11.02
N PRO A 67 5.23 2.00 -10.53
CA PRO A 67 6.42 1.31 -10.04
C PRO A 67 7.19 0.61 -11.18
N ASP A 68 8.39 0.10 -10.88
CA ASP A 68 9.21 -0.69 -11.80
C ASP A 68 9.26 -2.19 -11.39
N ALA A 69 10.33 -2.92 -11.72
CA ALA A 69 10.59 -4.34 -11.45
C ALA A 69 9.76 -5.40 -12.19
N THR A 70 8.49 -5.17 -12.54
CA THR A 70 7.62 -6.27 -13.06
C THR A 70 7.37 -6.28 -14.57
N GLY A 71 7.88 -5.29 -15.32
CA GLY A 71 7.69 -5.09 -16.77
C GLY A 71 6.23 -4.94 -17.22
N GLY A 72 5.47 -6.04 -17.17
CA GLY A 72 4.16 -6.19 -17.78
C GLY A 72 2.99 -5.61 -16.99
N SER A 73 3.08 -5.55 -15.66
CA SER A 73 1.98 -5.08 -14.79
C SER A 73 2.13 -3.63 -14.31
N GLN A 74 3.25 -2.98 -14.64
CA GLN A 74 3.58 -1.64 -14.16
C GLN A 74 2.47 -0.65 -14.55
N GLY A 75 1.99 0.15 -13.59
CA GLY A 75 0.88 1.10 -13.79
C GLY A 75 -0.52 0.48 -13.77
N PHE A 76 -0.63 -0.83 -13.58
CA PHE A 76 -1.84 -1.47 -13.07
C PHE A 76 -1.67 -1.90 -11.61
N ALA A 77 -0.44 -2.18 -11.19
CA ALA A 77 -0.11 -2.66 -9.84
C ALA A 77 0.42 -1.57 -8.89
N GLN A 78 0.23 -1.79 -7.59
CA GLN A 78 1.04 -1.18 -6.52
C GLN A 78 1.99 -2.24 -5.94
N LEU A 79 3.27 -1.91 -5.80
CA LEU A 79 4.31 -2.83 -5.32
C LEU A 79 4.62 -2.60 -3.84
N CYS A 80 4.43 -3.63 -3.03
CA CYS A 80 4.73 -3.64 -1.60
C CYS A 80 5.82 -4.69 -1.34
N GLY A 81 7.02 -4.26 -0.93
CA GLY A 81 8.17 -5.14 -0.73
C GLY A 81 8.49 -5.38 0.74
N PHE A 82 8.76 -6.62 1.13
CA PHE A 82 9.43 -6.90 2.40
C PHE A 82 10.93 -6.61 2.31
N ILE A 83 11.49 -5.96 3.33
CA ILE A 83 12.95 -5.86 3.50
C ILE A 83 13.45 -7.16 4.13
N GLY A 84 14.30 -7.86 3.38
CA GLY A 84 14.79 -9.19 3.69
C GLY A 84 14.79 -10.14 2.48
N ASP A 85 15.19 -11.38 2.76
CA ASP A 85 15.13 -12.55 1.91
C ASP A 85 14.14 -13.54 2.52
N HIS A 86 13.09 -13.82 1.78
CA HIS A 86 11.99 -14.67 2.21
C HIS A 86 11.85 -15.92 1.34
N GLN A 87 12.98 -16.39 0.78
CA GLN A 87 13.00 -17.66 0.08
C GLN A 87 12.59 -18.80 1.02
N THR A 88 13.26 -18.94 2.16
CA THR A 88 13.02 -20.03 3.13
C THR A 88 12.55 -19.54 4.50
N GLU A 89 12.77 -18.27 4.84
CA GLU A 89 12.35 -17.67 6.11
C GLU A 89 11.10 -16.79 5.90
N ALA A 90 10.02 -17.07 6.63
CA ALA A 90 8.82 -16.24 6.55
C ALA A 90 9.08 -14.82 7.10
N PRO A 91 8.41 -13.77 6.57
CA PRO A 91 8.41 -12.46 7.20
C PRO A 91 7.96 -12.55 8.65
N SER A 92 8.53 -11.70 9.52
CA SER A 92 8.13 -11.64 10.93
C SER A 92 6.63 -11.35 11.08
N ASP A 93 6.03 -11.72 12.21
CA ASP A 93 4.62 -11.43 12.48
C ASP A 93 4.28 -9.93 12.37
N ALA A 94 5.20 -9.07 12.84
CA ALA A 94 5.06 -7.62 12.73
C ALA A 94 5.06 -7.15 11.27
N ALA A 95 5.95 -7.70 10.43
CA ALA A 95 5.98 -7.40 9.00
C ALA A 95 4.71 -7.93 8.30
N ARG A 96 4.29 -9.16 8.61
CA ARG A 96 3.07 -9.78 8.05
C ARG A 96 1.83 -8.94 8.35
N LEU A 97 1.64 -8.53 9.61
CA LEU A 97 0.50 -7.70 10.01
C LEU A 97 0.51 -6.33 9.32
N SER A 98 1.70 -5.74 9.15
CA SER A 98 1.86 -4.45 8.50
C SER A 98 1.59 -4.55 7.00
N MET A 99 2.02 -5.64 6.35
CA MET A 99 1.68 -5.92 4.96
C MET A 99 0.17 -6.09 4.78
N ILE A 100 -0.50 -6.88 5.61
CA ILE A 100 -1.98 -7.02 5.57
C ILE A 100 -2.66 -5.66 5.70
N THR A 101 -2.19 -4.83 6.64
CA THR A 101 -2.74 -3.49 6.88
C THR A 101 -2.52 -2.57 5.68
N LEU A 102 -1.34 -2.60 5.07
CA LEU A 102 -0.99 -1.83 3.88
C LEU A 102 -1.84 -2.25 2.67
N LEU A 103 -1.89 -3.56 2.37
CA LEU A 103 -2.69 -4.10 1.27
C LEU A 103 -4.18 -3.74 1.44
N THR A 104 -4.70 -3.82 2.67
CA THR A 104 -6.07 -3.38 3.01
C THR A 104 -6.28 -1.90 2.67
N ALA A 105 -5.36 -1.02 3.08
CA ALA A 105 -5.48 0.42 2.85
C ALA A 105 -5.45 0.75 1.35
N ILE A 106 -4.57 0.11 0.58
CA ILE A 106 -4.47 0.31 -0.86
C ILE A 106 -5.72 -0.24 -1.57
N ALA A 107 -6.19 -1.43 -1.19
CA ALA A 107 -7.41 -2.03 -1.74
C ALA A 107 -8.66 -1.18 -1.48
N ASP A 108 -8.80 -0.63 -0.26
CA ASP A 108 -9.88 0.30 0.10
C ASP A 108 -9.80 1.59 -0.73
N THR A 109 -8.59 2.09 -0.99
CA THR A 109 -8.36 3.34 -1.74
C THR A 109 -8.72 3.20 -3.21
N TYR A 110 -8.39 2.07 -3.83
CA TYR A 110 -8.56 1.87 -5.27
C TYR A 110 -9.71 0.92 -5.65
N GLY A 111 -10.50 0.44 -4.67
CA GLY A 111 -11.62 -0.45 -4.92
C GLY A 111 -11.21 -1.80 -5.49
N ILE A 112 -10.04 -2.31 -5.12
CA ILE A 112 -9.54 -3.62 -5.58
C ILE A 112 -10.31 -4.72 -4.87
N ASP A 113 -10.80 -5.72 -5.61
CA ASP A 113 -11.40 -6.91 -4.99
C ASP A 113 -10.30 -7.75 -4.33
N THR A 114 -10.51 -8.19 -3.09
CA THR A 114 -9.50 -8.95 -2.33
C THR A 114 -9.96 -10.34 -1.97
N THR A 115 -11.18 -10.75 -2.35
CA THR A 115 -11.70 -12.08 -1.97
C THR A 115 -10.73 -13.16 -2.44
N PRO A 116 -10.55 -14.26 -1.68
CA PRO A 116 -9.71 -15.37 -2.12
C PRO A 116 -10.08 -15.82 -3.55
N GLY A 117 -9.10 -15.85 -4.44
CA GLY A 117 -9.29 -16.18 -5.86
C GLY A 117 -9.80 -15.02 -6.75
N ALA A 118 -9.99 -13.81 -6.22
CA ALA A 118 -10.33 -12.64 -7.03
C ALA A 118 -9.25 -12.40 -8.09
N THR A 119 -9.70 -12.07 -9.30
CA THR A 119 -8.81 -11.84 -10.45
C THR A 119 -9.10 -10.51 -11.12
N THR A 120 -8.12 -10.04 -11.90
CA THR A 120 -8.24 -8.90 -12.78
C THR A 120 -7.53 -9.19 -14.09
N THR A 121 -8.00 -8.57 -15.17
CA THR A 121 -7.36 -8.63 -16.48
C THR A 121 -6.76 -7.27 -16.85
N PHE A 122 -5.60 -7.29 -17.50
CA PHE A 122 -4.97 -6.09 -18.07
C PHE A 122 -4.13 -6.46 -19.31
N VAL A 123 -3.83 -5.46 -20.14
CA VAL A 123 -2.93 -5.61 -21.29
C VAL A 123 -1.50 -5.45 -20.80
N SER A 124 -0.67 -6.47 -21.01
CA SER A 124 0.72 -6.49 -20.59
C SER A 124 1.53 -5.39 -21.28
N ARG A 125 2.40 -4.73 -20.52
CA ARG A 125 3.40 -3.78 -21.02
C ARG A 125 4.76 -4.43 -21.35
N GLY A 126 4.80 -5.76 -21.42
CA GLY A 126 6.00 -6.54 -21.72
C GLY A 126 6.84 -6.87 -20.49
N SER A 127 7.15 -8.15 -20.32
CA SER A 127 8.07 -8.69 -19.31
C SER A 127 8.73 -9.96 -19.89
N ASN A 128 9.70 -10.51 -19.17
CA ASN A 128 10.31 -11.81 -19.52
C ASN A 128 9.34 -13.01 -19.34
N ARG A 129 8.12 -12.79 -18.83
CA ARG A 129 7.08 -13.81 -18.68
C ARG A 129 5.88 -13.59 -19.60
N TRP A 130 5.44 -12.34 -19.70
CA TRP A 130 4.25 -11.91 -20.43
C TRP A 130 4.65 -10.99 -21.59
N PRO A 131 4.41 -11.37 -22.86
CA PRO A 131 4.71 -10.54 -24.03
C PRO A 131 4.05 -9.17 -23.96
N LEU A 132 4.59 -8.21 -24.71
CA LEU A 132 3.94 -6.91 -24.90
C LEU A 132 2.58 -7.11 -25.58
N ASP A 133 1.58 -6.33 -25.18
CA ASP A 133 0.21 -6.31 -25.73
C ASP A 133 -0.62 -7.60 -25.54
N SER A 134 -0.10 -8.62 -24.87
CA SER A 134 -0.88 -9.81 -24.51
C SER A 134 -1.86 -9.51 -23.37
N SER A 135 -3.04 -10.12 -23.40
CA SER A 135 -3.98 -10.10 -22.27
C SER A 135 -3.48 -10.99 -21.14
N VAL A 136 -3.38 -10.45 -19.92
CA VAL A 136 -2.95 -11.17 -18.71
C VAL A 136 -4.08 -11.16 -17.70
N THR A 137 -4.45 -12.35 -17.21
CA THR A 137 -5.35 -12.51 -16.06
C THR A 137 -4.52 -12.91 -14.85
N ALA A 138 -4.63 -12.13 -13.78
CA ALA A 138 -3.85 -12.27 -12.56
C ALA A 138 -4.76 -12.24 -11.34
N THR A 139 -4.35 -12.87 -10.23
CA THR A 139 -4.99 -12.62 -8.94
C THR A 139 -4.79 -11.16 -8.53
N THR A 140 -5.76 -10.59 -7.81
CA THR A 140 -5.70 -9.18 -7.40
C THR A 140 -4.68 -8.92 -6.29
N ILE A 141 -4.28 -9.97 -5.55
CA ILE A 141 -3.09 -10.00 -4.70
C ILE A 141 -2.20 -11.10 -5.27
N ALA A 142 -1.01 -10.73 -5.72
CA ALA A 142 -0.10 -11.61 -6.44
C ALA A 142 1.37 -11.37 -6.01
N GLY A 143 2.24 -12.33 -6.30
CA GLY A 143 3.67 -12.22 -6.10
C GLY A 143 4.36 -11.67 -7.35
N HIS A 144 5.60 -11.18 -7.19
CA HIS A 144 6.40 -10.78 -8.35
C HIS A 144 6.55 -11.91 -9.39
N ARG A 145 6.76 -13.15 -8.93
CA ARG A 145 6.89 -14.34 -9.77
C ARG A 145 5.70 -14.61 -10.70
N ASP A 146 4.53 -14.06 -10.38
CA ASP A 146 3.34 -14.18 -11.24
C ASP A 146 3.42 -13.25 -12.46
N MET A 147 4.25 -12.20 -12.38
CA MET A 147 4.38 -11.15 -13.40
C MET A 147 5.69 -11.21 -14.18
N SER A 148 6.71 -11.90 -13.67
CA SER A 148 8.04 -11.99 -14.28
C SER A 148 8.73 -13.30 -13.86
N GLN A 149 9.66 -13.80 -14.68
CA GLN A 149 10.51 -14.93 -14.31
C GLN A 149 11.47 -14.48 -13.20
N SER A 150 11.14 -14.84 -11.96
CA SER A 150 11.82 -14.38 -10.75
C SER A 150 11.43 -15.29 -9.57
N ILE A 151 12.31 -15.44 -8.58
CA ILE A 151 12.00 -16.12 -7.31
C ILE A 151 11.25 -15.21 -6.33
N CYS A 152 11.29 -13.88 -6.49
CA CYS A 152 10.59 -12.92 -5.62
C CYS A 152 9.06 -13.23 -5.57
N PRO A 153 8.38 -13.17 -4.41
CA PRO A 153 8.85 -12.67 -3.10
C PRO A 153 9.60 -13.70 -2.23
N GLY A 154 10.02 -14.82 -2.80
CA GLY A 154 10.56 -15.97 -2.07
C GLY A 154 9.45 -16.93 -1.63
N ASP A 155 9.75 -18.23 -1.51
CA ASP A 155 8.71 -19.25 -1.30
C ASP A 155 7.96 -19.06 0.01
N ALA A 156 8.68 -18.78 1.11
CA ALA A 156 8.06 -18.56 2.42
C ALA A 156 7.11 -17.36 2.44
N ALA A 157 7.42 -16.27 1.73
CA ALA A 157 6.50 -15.14 1.59
C ALA A 157 5.40 -15.40 0.56
N TYR A 158 5.67 -16.19 -0.47
CA TYR A 158 4.71 -16.49 -1.53
C TYR A 158 3.54 -17.37 -1.03
N GLU A 159 3.80 -18.28 -0.08
CA GLU A 159 2.74 -19.01 0.64
C GLU A 159 1.73 -18.05 1.30
N LEU A 160 2.21 -16.95 1.90
CA LEU A 160 1.35 -15.93 2.48
C LEU A 160 0.53 -15.19 1.42
N VAL A 161 1.11 -14.93 0.25
CA VAL A 161 0.42 -14.29 -0.88
C VAL A 161 -0.73 -15.14 -1.37
N LEU A 162 -0.54 -16.46 -1.46
CA LEU A 162 -1.57 -17.38 -1.93
C LEU A 162 -2.68 -17.60 -0.91
N TYR A 163 -2.32 -17.85 0.35
CA TYR A 163 -3.25 -18.44 1.31
C TYR A 163 -3.65 -17.53 2.47
N VAL A 164 -2.86 -16.50 2.77
CA VAL A 164 -3.09 -15.64 3.96
C VAL A 164 -3.60 -14.27 3.56
N PHE A 165 -2.89 -13.53 2.71
CA PHE A 165 -3.21 -12.14 2.41
C PHE A 165 -4.60 -11.93 1.80
N PRO A 166 -5.08 -12.71 0.81
CA PRO A 166 -6.43 -12.54 0.28
C PRO A 166 -7.51 -12.74 1.34
N ALA A 167 -7.36 -13.75 2.19
CA ALA A 167 -8.33 -14.05 3.25
C ALA A 167 -8.34 -12.96 4.34
N GLU A 168 -7.18 -12.62 4.89
CA GLU A 168 -7.04 -11.65 5.98
C GLU A 168 -7.43 -10.23 5.55
N VAL A 169 -6.97 -9.79 4.38
CA VAL A 169 -7.33 -8.47 3.83
C VAL A 169 -8.84 -8.40 3.61
N SER A 170 -9.46 -9.44 3.06
CA SER A 170 -10.91 -9.48 2.85
C SER A 170 -11.69 -9.47 4.15
N ALA A 171 -11.27 -10.24 5.16
CA ALA A 171 -11.91 -10.27 6.47
C ALA A 171 -11.87 -8.89 7.16
N ILE A 172 -10.72 -8.19 7.09
CA ILE A 172 -10.59 -6.83 7.63
C ILE A 172 -11.50 -5.85 6.88
N ARG A 173 -11.57 -5.93 5.55
CA ARG A 173 -12.43 -5.03 4.75
C ARG A 173 -13.92 -5.29 5.00
N ALA A 174 -14.32 -6.55 5.14
CA ALA A 174 -15.69 -6.94 5.50
C ALA A 174 -16.07 -6.42 6.89
N SER A 175 -15.22 -6.63 7.90
CA SER A 175 -15.47 -6.16 9.27
C SER A 175 -15.58 -4.63 9.37
N ARG A 176 -14.74 -3.89 8.63
CA ARG A 176 -14.84 -2.42 8.52
C ARG A 176 -16.16 -1.98 7.90
N THR A 177 -16.65 -2.71 6.90
CA THR A 177 -17.92 -2.43 6.23
C THR A 177 -19.10 -2.66 7.17
N VAL A 178 -19.15 -3.80 7.85
CA VAL A 178 -20.17 -4.12 8.86
C VAL A 178 -20.18 -3.05 9.96
N ARG A 179 -19.01 -2.68 10.48
CA ARG A 179 -18.90 -1.64 11.50
C ARG A 179 -19.42 -0.28 11.04
N ARG A 180 -19.11 0.14 9.79
CA ARG A 180 -19.65 1.38 9.21
C ARG A 180 -21.17 1.35 9.10
N LEU A 181 -21.75 0.21 8.70
CA LEU A 181 -23.20 0.03 8.63
C LEU A 181 -23.84 0.10 10.02
N LEU A 182 -23.27 -0.57 11.02
CA LEU A 182 -23.76 -0.51 12.41
C LEU A 182 -23.74 0.91 12.97
N VAL A 183 -22.66 1.66 12.76
CA VAL A 183 -22.56 3.07 13.18
C VAL A 183 -23.61 3.93 12.48
N ARG A 184 -23.80 3.76 11.16
CA ARG A 184 -24.85 4.46 10.40
C ARG A 184 -26.25 4.16 10.92
N SER A 185 -26.56 2.88 11.18
CA SER A 185 -27.85 2.45 11.71
C SER A 185 -28.12 2.98 13.12
N ARG A 186 -27.10 3.01 14.00
CA ARG A 186 -27.21 3.61 15.34
C ARG A 186 -27.44 5.12 15.26
N ARG A 187 -26.66 5.85 14.45
CA ARG A 187 -26.86 7.29 14.21
C ARG A 187 -28.25 7.61 13.65
N ALA A 188 -28.76 6.81 12.72
CA ALA A 188 -30.08 7.00 12.15
C ALA A 188 -31.22 6.77 13.18
N ARG A 189 -31.06 5.79 14.08
CA ARG A 189 -31.97 5.60 15.23
C ARG A 189 -31.92 6.79 16.18
N LEU A 190 -30.74 7.16 16.66
CA LEU A 190 -30.58 8.28 17.59
C LEU A 190 -31.12 9.59 17.01
N ARG A 191 -30.89 9.86 15.72
CA ARG A 191 -31.45 11.05 15.05
C ARG A 191 -32.97 11.05 15.07
N ARG A 192 -33.63 9.91 14.83
CA ARG A 192 -35.10 9.78 14.90
C ARG A 192 -35.60 10.00 16.33
N ASP A 193 -34.92 9.45 17.34
CA ASP A 193 -35.31 9.61 18.74
C ASP A 193 -35.15 11.06 19.23
N LEU A 194 -34.05 11.73 18.86
CA LEU A 194 -33.81 13.14 19.18
C LEU A 194 -34.82 14.06 18.47
N GLN A 195 -35.17 13.77 17.21
CA GLN A 195 -36.20 14.51 16.47
C GLN A 195 -37.59 14.38 17.11
N ARG A 196 -37.87 13.27 17.78
CA ARG A 196 -39.12 13.09 18.55
C ARG A 196 -39.12 13.84 19.89
N ARG A 197 -37.94 14.08 20.47
CA ARG A 197 -37.79 14.67 21.82
C ARG A 197 -37.55 16.18 21.83
N VAL A 198 -37.02 16.78 20.76
CA VAL A 198 -36.64 18.20 20.74
C VAL A 198 -37.06 18.88 19.42
N PRO A 199 -37.97 19.87 19.43
CA PRO A 199 -38.43 20.53 18.20
C PRO A 199 -37.40 21.43 17.50
N HIS A 200 -36.29 21.79 18.16
CA HIS A 200 -35.30 22.72 17.60
C HIS A 200 -34.03 22.04 17.05
N ARG A 201 -33.85 22.17 15.73
CA ARG A 201 -32.86 21.45 14.89
C ARG A 201 -31.38 21.72 15.21
N ARG A 202 -31.02 22.74 16.02
CA ARG A 202 -29.62 23.21 16.15
C ARG A 202 -28.71 22.33 17.02
N GLY A 203 -29.22 21.45 17.88
CA GLY A 203 -28.39 20.64 18.83
C GLY A 203 -27.99 19.22 18.38
N ILE A 204 -28.67 18.65 17.38
CA ILE A 204 -28.60 17.21 17.06
C ILE A 204 -27.24 16.78 16.46
N ASN A 205 -26.62 17.64 15.63
CA ASN A 205 -25.37 17.29 14.95
C ASN A 205 -24.15 17.25 15.90
N ALA A 206 -24.13 18.08 16.94
CA ALA A 206 -23.05 18.11 17.93
C ALA A 206 -23.06 16.87 18.84
N GLN A 207 -24.26 16.42 19.25
CA GLN A 207 -24.44 15.24 20.10
C GLN A 207 -24.08 13.93 19.37
N LEU A 208 -24.45 13.81 18.09
CA LEU A 208 -24.08 12.66 17.22
C LEU A 208 -22.56 12.55 16.96
N ALA A 209 -21.84 13.66 17.04
CA ALA A 209 -20.38 13.70 16.88
C ALA A 209 -19.67 13.23 18.16
N ALA A 210 -20.15 13.66 19.34
CA ALA A 210 -19.58 13.31 20.64
C ALA A 210 -19.74 11.81 20.98
N GLU A 211 -20.89 11.20 20.68
CA GLU A 211 -21.19 9.82 21.11
C GLU A 211 -20.59 8.73 20.18
N TYR A 212 -20.26 9.07 18.93
CA TYR A 212 -19.77 8.11 17.93
C TYR A 212 -18.41 8.50 17.32
N GLY A 213 -17.63 9.32 18.03
CA GLY A 213 -16.29 9.78 17.63
C GLY A 213 -15.29 8.63 17.47
N THR A 214 -14.98 8.30 16.21
CA THR A 214 -13.63 7.99 15.70
C THR A 214 -12.73 6.99 16.45
N ASN A 215 -13.21 5.81 16.82
CA ASN A 215 -12.31 4.67 17.08
C ASN A 215 -11.81 4.08 15.76
N PHE A 216 -10.84 4.74 15.11
CA PHE A 216 -10.13 4.21 13.96
C PHE A 216 -9.04 3.27 14.44
N PHE A 217 -9.10 1.98 14.08
CA PHE A 217 -7.91 1.13 14.09
C PHE A 217 -6.85 1.85 13.26
N HIS A 218 -5.81 2.32 13.94
CA HIS A 218 -4.77 3.19 13.42
C HIS A 218 -3.89 2.40 12.45
N VAL A 219 -4.08 2.64 11.15
CA VAL A 219 -2.99 2.50 10.15
C VAL A 219 -1.90 3.56 10.41
N GLN A 220 -2.16 4.53 11.31
CA GLN A 220 -1.39 5.75 11.50
C GLN A 220 -0.10 5.62 12.35
N ALA A 221 0.29 4.43 12.79
CA ALA A 221 1.42 4.28 13.70
C ALA A 221 2.75 3.85 13.06
N TYR A 222 2.81 3.62 11.74
CA TYR A 222 4.02 3.00 11.15
C TYR A 222 4.41 3.51 9.78
N LEU A 223 3.84 4.63 9.32
CA LEU A 223 4.15 5.16 8.00
C LEU A 223 5.26 6.21 8.07
N VAL A 224 6.41 5.90 7.47
CA VAL A 224 7.60 6.76 7.45
C VAL A 224 7.92 7.22 6.03
N ASN A 225 8.11 8.53 5.87
CA ASN A 225 8.67 9.13 4.67
C ASN A 225 10.15 9.50 4.88
N LEU A 226 11.05 8.90 4.10
CA LEU A 226 12.49 9.21 4.12
C LEU A 226 12.89 10.39 3.23
N ARG A 227 11.93 10.97 2.50
CA ARG A 227 12.15 12.11 1.60
C ARG A 227 11.26 13.28 1.98
N ARG A 228 11.83 14.49 1.99
CA ARG A 228 11.07 15.74 2.17
C ARG A 228 11.38 16.65 0.98
N GLY A 229 10.34 17.03 0.23
CA GLY A 229 10.52 17.84 -1.00
C GLY A 229 11.38 17.15 -2.07
N GLY A 230 11.38 15.81 -2.11
CA GLY A 230 12.18 15.02 -3.06
C GLY A 230 13.61 14.74 -2.62
N GLN A 231 14.09 15.33 -1.53
CA GLN A 231 15.44 15.08 -0.99
C GLN A 231 15.42 14.06 0.15
N TRP A 232 16.41 13.19 0.19
CA TRP A 232 16.61 12.26 1.31
C TRP A 232 16.89 13.01 2.60
N LEU A 233 16.26 12.58 3.70
CA LEU A 233 16.67 13.00 5.04
C LEU A 233 18.11 12.55 5.31
N PRO A 234 18.85 13.15 6.26
CA PRO A 234 20.16 12.65 6.69
C PRO A 234 20.11 11.23 7.30
N LEU A 235 21.23 10.48 7.27
CA LEU A 235 21.31 9.12 7.84
C LEU A 235 21.21 9.10 9.38
N ASP A 236 21.71 10.15 10.03
CA ASP A 236 21.73 10.37 11.48
C ASP A 236 20.46 11.02 12.03
N SER A 237 19.52 11.38 11.16
CA SER A 237 18.23 11.91 11.58
C SER A 237 17.46 10.81 12.33
N ARG A 238 16.95 11.14 13.53
CA ARG A 238 16.04 10.24 14.26
C ARG A 238 14.96 9.75 13.30
N PRO A 239 14.61 8.44 13.29
CA PRO A 239 13.57 7.94 12.40
C PRO A 239 12.33 8.82 12.59
N PRO A 240 11.84 9.46 11.51
CA PRO A 240 10.77 10.42 11.64
C PRO A 240 9.55 9.72 12.24
N ARG A 241 8.90 10.39 13.19
CA ARG A 241 7.73 9.82 13.85
C ARG A 241 6.64 9.53 12.80
N PRO A 242 5.85 8.45 12.99
CA PRO A 242 4.73 8.14 12.11
C PRO A 242 3.88 9.39 11.88
N THR A 243 3.68 9.74 10.62
CA THR A 243 2.85 10.91 10.30
C THR A 243 1.40 10.54 10.57
N GLY A 244 0.77 11.17 11.57
CA GLY A 244 -0.61 10.90 12.02
C GLY A 244 -1.70 11.28 11.01
N ASN A 245 -1.42 11.29 9.71
CA ASN A 245 -2.35 11.70 8.68
C ASN A 245 -2.91 10.49 7.95
N ALA A 246 -4.24 10.46 7.82
CA ALA A 246 -4.94 9.43 7.07
C ALA A 246 -4.43 9.45 5.62
N TRP A 247 -4.30 8.27 5.01
CA TRP A 247 -4.21 8.15 3.55
C TRP A 247 -5.22 9.10 2.92
N PRO A 248 -4.83 9.96 1.95
CA PRO A 248 -5.72 10.96 1.41
C PRO A 248 -6.98 10.29 0.86
N ARG A 249 -8.08 10.43 1.58
CA ARG A 249 -9.40 10.07 1.08
C ARG A 249 -9.74 11.12 0.03
N SER A 250 -10.12 10.64 -1.15
CA SER A 250 -10.51 11.39 -2.35
C SER A 250 -9.36 11.75 -3.29
N ALA A 251 -9.38 11.06 -4.43
CA ALA A 251 -8.91 11.55 -5.70
C ALA A 251 -9.59 12.89 -6.02
N SER A 252 -8.87 13.98 -5.80
CA SER A 252 -9.05 15.26 -6.48
C SER A 252 -7.84 16.09 -6.10
N LEU A 253 -6.86 16.16 -7.00
CA LEU A 253 -5.86 17.24 -7.18
C LEU A 253 -4.68 16.70 -8.01
N TYR A 254 -4.95 16.44 -9.28
CA TYR A 254 -3.99 16.74 -10.34
C TYR A 254 -4.78 17.46 -11.44
N ARG A 255 -4.74 18.79 -11.42
CA ARG A 255 -4.85 19.55 -12.68
C ARG A 255 -3.68 19.09 -13.53
N CYS A 256 -3.97 18.62 -14.74
CA CYS A 256 -2.96 18.51 -15.79
C CYS A 256 -2.15 19.81 -15.82
N VAL A 257 -0.85 19.71 -15.56
CA VAL A 257 0.08 20.73 -16.04
C VAL A 257 0.09 20.57 -17.58
N PRO A 258 -0.29 21.59 -18.37
CA PRO A 258 -0.23 21.49 -19.81
C PRO A 258 1.22 21.27 -20.23
N ARG A 259 1.44 20.28 -21.11
CA ARG A 259 2.69 20.12 -21.84
C ARG A 259 3.04 21.47 -22.48
N ARG A 260 4.24 21.99 -22.20
CA ARG A 260 4.81 23.03 -23.07
C ARG A 260 5.12 22.40 -24.43
N PRO A 261 4.72 23.02 -25.55
CA PRO A 261 5.06 22.53 -26.87
C PRO A 261 6.56 22.75 -27.13
N MET A 262 7.17 21.79 -27.84
CA MET A 262 8.42 22.00 -28.56
C MET A 262 8.27 23.20 -29.50
N CYS A 263 9.25 24.09 -29.53
CA CYS A 263 9.50 24.98 -30.65
C CYS A 263 11.02 25.07 -30.91
N THR A 264 11.34 24.73 -32.16
CA THR A 264 12.55 24.99 -32.99
C THR A 264 13.91 24.66 -32.41
#